data_AF-A0A1H8PDD1-F1
#
_entry.id   AF-A0A1H8PDD1-F1
#
_cell.length_a   1.000
_cell.length_b   1.000
_cell.length_c   1.000
_cell.angle_alpha   90.00
_cell.angle_beta   90.00
_cell.angle_gamma   90.00
#
_symmetry.space_group_name_H-M   'P 1'
#
loop_
_entity.id
_entity.type
_entity.pdbx_description
1 polymer ?
#
loop_
_entity_poly.entity_id
_entity_poly.type
_entity_poly.pdbx_seq_one_letter_code
_entity_poly.pdbx_strand_id
1 'polypeptide(L)'
;MNIKRNIKRVMIVGTMIVAISFGGNTWGSSTVSASPVAKLSLSAASLERDDLLEALKQPSGEDLYYSLYEGKSLAEIASENSAEVQQVIDLQTEQLTRQLDQRLASGSITPEQYEAYKAEVPDIIRSSVYRL
;
A
#
# COMPACT_ATOMS: atom_id res chain seq x y z
N MET A 1 4.33 -58.87 17.46
CA MET A 1 3.34 -57.87 17.05
C MET A 1 4.07 -56.77 16.26
N ASN A 2 4.33 -56.99 14.97
CA ASN A 2 3.63 -56.38 13.83
C ASN A 2 3.83 -54.86 13.66
N ILE A 3 4.86 -54.45 12.92
CA ILE A 3 4.79 -53.26 12.05
C ILE A 3 5.40 -53.60 10.69
N LYS A 4 4.52 -53.91 9.74
CA LYS A 4 4.77 -54.03 8.30
C LYS A 4 4.30 -52.70 7.66
N ARG A 5 5.19 -51.88 7.08
CA ARG A 5 4.85 -50.90 5.99
C ARG A 5 6.14 -50.24 5.43
N ASN A 6 6.69 -50.74 4.33
CA ASN A 6 6.57 -50.23 2.95
C ASN A 6 7.71 -49.28 2.49
N ILE A 7 8.75 -49.87 1.90
CA ILE A 7 9.85 -49.22 1.16
C ILE A 7 9.53 -49.14 -0.34
N LYS A 8 8.59 -48.27 -0.75
CA LYS A 8 8.38 -47.98 -2.17
C LYS A 8 8.34 -46.49 -2.43
N ARG A 9 9.18 -46.08 -3.41
CA ARG A 9 9.37 -44.74 -4.01
C ARG A 9 10.48 -43.94 -3.29
N VAL A 10 11.78 -44.11 -3.58
CA VAL A 10 12.52 -43.90 -4.84
C VAL A 10 12.26 -42.51 -5.45
N MET A 11 13.35 -41.77 -5.71
CA MET A 11 13.51 -40.51 -6.48
C MET A 11 13.04 -39.24 -5.75
N ILE A 12 13.83 -38.19 -5.47
CA ILE A 12 14.83 -37.48 -6.26
C ILE A 12 15.78 -36.72 -5.31
N VAL A 13 17.09 -37.03 -5.40
CA VAL A 13 18.15 -36.13 -4.94
C VAL A 13 18.21 -35.02 -5.99
N GLY A 14 17.43 -33.98 -5.79
CA GLY A 14 17.40 -32.80 -6.66
C GLY A 14 18.65 -31.98 -6.39
N THR A 15 19.66 -32.19 -7.22
CA THR A 15 20.83 -31.31 -7.40
C THR A 15 20.37 -29.87 -7.57
N MET A 16 20.38 -29.10 -6.50
CA MET A 16 20.28 -27.65 -6.60
C MET A 16 21.65 -27.13 -7.01
N ILE A 17 21.87 -27.03 -8.32
CA ILE A 17 23.04 -26.33 -8.87
C ILE A 17 22.82 -24.85 -8.57
N VAL A 18 23.41 -24.36 -7.48
CA VAL A 18 23.57 -22.93 -7.26
C VAL A 18 24.75 -22.50 -8.13
N ALA A 19 24.44 -22.02 -9.33
CA ALA A 19 25.42 -21.34 -10.17
C ALA A 19 25.78 -20.01 -9.51
N ILE A 20 26.78 -20.04 -8.63
CA ILE A 20 27.44 -18.83 -8.15
C ILE A 20 28.41 -18.40 -9.27
N SER A 21 27.86 -17.75 -10.30
CA SER A 21 28.65 -16.96 -11.23
C SER A 21 29.01 -15.66 -10.54
N PHE A 22 30.19 -15.61 -9.93
CA PHE A 22 30.90 -14.36 -9.70
C PHE A 22 31.65 -14.00 -10.98
N GLY A 23 31.24 -12.92 -11.63
CA GLY A 23 32.04 -12.29 -12.69
C GLY A 23 31.21 -11.60 -13.76
N GLY A 24 31.29 -10.28 -13.84
CA GLY A 24 30.97 -9.56 -15.07
C GLY A 24 30.34 -8.18 -14.88
N ASN A 25 31.19 -7.15 -14.83
CA ASN A 25 30.80 -5.81 -15.25
C ASN A 25 30.40 -5.88 -16.74
N THR A 26 29.12 -5.74 -17.08
CA THR A 26 28.70 -5.44 -18.46
C THR A 26 27.85 -4.18 -18.49
N TRP A 27 28.55 -3.07 -18.66
CA TRP A 27 27.99 -1.80 -19.13
C TRP A 27 27.34 -2.05 -20.49
N GLY A 28 26.00 -2.00 -20.55
CA GLY A 28 25.26 -2.29 -21.77
C GLY A 28 23.77 -2.25 -21.51
N SER A 29 23.16 -1.10 -21.79
CA SER A 29 21.73 -0.88 -21.85
C SER A 29 20.99 -2.04 -22.55
N SER A 30 19.98 -2.62 -21.91
CA SER A 30 18.60 -2.69 -22.42
C SER A 30 17.73 -3.59 -21.54
N THR A 31 16.75 -2.95 -20.89
CA THR A 31 15.38 -3.46 -20.75
C THR A 31 15.22 -4.87 -20.20
N VAL A 32 15.48 -5.05 -18.90
CA VAL A 32 14.70 -6.06 -18.16
C VAL A 32 13.31 -5.48 -17.95
N SER A 33 12.32 -6.13 -18.57
CA SER A 33 10.89 -5.94 -18.29
C SER A 33 10.66 -6.26 -16.81
N ALA A 34 10.81 -5.24 -15.97
CA ALA A 34 10.44 -5.27 -14.56
C ALA A 34 9.00 -4.77 -14.46
N SER A 35 8.12 -5.67 -14.02
CA SER A 35 6.76 -5.49 -13.52
C SER A 35 6.11 -4.11 -13.73
N PRO A 36 5.02 -3.97 -14.52
CA PRO A 36 4.29 -2.71 -14.67
C PRO A 36 3.67 -2.19 -13.35
N VAL A 37 3.68 -2.97 -12.26
CA VAL A 37 3.05 -2.64 -10.97
C VAL A 37 3.72 -1.47 -10.26
N ALA A 38 5.05 -1.35 -10.30
CA ALA A 38 5.75 -0.25 -9.62
C ALA A 38 5.49 1.12 -10.27
N LYS A 39 5.29 1.13 -11.60
CA LYS A 39 5.03 2.37 -12.35
C LYS A 39 3.60 2.87 -12.21
N LEU A 40 2.64 1.96 -12.01
CA LEU A 40 1.24 2.26 -11.70
C LEU A 40 1.06 2.72 -10.25
N SER A 41 1.78 2.11 -9.29
CA SER A 41 1.67 2.48 -7.87
C SER A 41 2.18 3.90 -7.59
N LEU A 42 3.26 4.33 -8.24
CA LEU A 42 3.78 5.69 -8.06
C LEU A 42 2.85 6.75 -8.66
N SER A 43 2.21 6.46 -9.79
CA SER A 43 1.28 7.38 -10.45
C SER A 43 -0.08 7.44 -9.75
N ALA A 44 -0.57 6.33 -9.20
CA ALA A 44 -1.74 6.32 -8.32
C ALA A 44 -1.48 7.10 -7.02
N ALA A 45 -0.31 6.93 -6.40
CA ALA A 45 0.04 7.64 -5.17
C ALA A 45 0.23 9.17 -5.36
N SER A 46 0.65 9.62 -6.56
CA SER A 46 0.63 11.04 -6.88
C SER A 46 -0.78 11.58 -7.04
N LEU A 47 -1.67 10.86 -7.74
CA LEU A 47 -3.08 11.27 -7.89
C LEU A 47 -3.79 11.34 -6.53
N GLU A 48 -3.59 10.36 -5.66
CA GLU A 48 -4.19 10.38 -4.31
C GLU A 48 -3.71 11.57 -3.47
N ARG A 49 -2.45 12.00 -3.68
CA ARG A 49 -1.92 13.22 -3.04
C ARG A 49 -2.54 14.48 -3.65
N ASP A 50 -2.65 14.55 -4.97
CA ASP A 50 -3.25 15.69 -5.66
C ASP A 50 -4.73 15.86 -5.26
N ASP A 51 -5.49 14.77 -5.20
CA ASP A 51 -6.89 14.75 -4.75
C ASP A 51 -7.02 15.25 -3.29
N LEU A 52 -6.08 14.86 -2.41
CA LEU A 52 -6.05 15.33 -1.02
C LEU A 52 -5.73 16.83 -0.93
N LEU A 53 -4.80 17.32 -1.75
CA LEU A 53 -4.48 18.75 -1.82
C LEU A 53 -5.66 19.55 -2.34
N GLU A 54 -6.38 19.05 -3.35
CA GLU A 54 -7.60 19.66 -3.86
C GLU A 54 -8.70 19.69 -2.80
N ALA A 55 -8.94 18.56 -2.11
CA ALA A 55 -9.92 18.46 -1.04
C ALA A 55 -9.62 19.42 0.12
N LEU A 56 -8.34 19.61 0.45
CA LEU A 56 -7.88 20.56 1.48
C LEU A 56 -7.76 22.01 0.96
N LYS A 57 -7.99 22.25 -0.34
CA LYS A 57 -7.70 23.52 -1.02
C LYS A 57 -6.29 24.04 -0.75
N GLN A 58 -5.33 23.12 -0.62
CA GLN A 58 -3.94 23.43 -0.37
C GLN A 58 -3.19 23.61 -1.69
N PRO A 59 -2.34 24.66 -1.81
CA PRO A 59 -1.63 24.95 -3.04
C PRO A 59 -0.45 24.02 -3.28
N SER A 60 0.11 23.39 -2.24
CA SER A 60 1.27 22.51 -2.37
C SER A 60 1.34 21.44 -1.28
N GLY A 61 2.02 20.33 -1.60
CA GLY A 61 2.34 19.28 -0.65
C GLY A 61 3.30 19.71 0.45
N GLU A 62 4.19 20.69 0.17
CA GLU A 62 5.07 21.28 1.17
C GLU A 62 4.28 22.04 2.25
N ASP A 63 3.31 22.86 1.86
CA ASP A 63 2.49 23.64 2.82
C ASP A 63 1.65 22.72 3.72
N LEU A 64 1.12 21.64 3.13
CA LEU A 64 0.46 20.55 3.87
C LEU A 64 1.45 19.94 4.89
N TYR A 65 2.66 19.58 4.44
CA TYR A 65 3.68 18.97 5.29
C TYR A 65 4.05 19.88 6.47
N TYR A 66 4.28 21.17 6.23
CA TYR A 66 4.57 22.13 7.30
C TYR A 66 3.40 22.24 8.29
N SER A 67 2.17 22.32 7.80
CA SER A 67 0.99 22.40 8.66
C SER A 67 0.85 21.18 9.57
N LEU A 68 1.09 19.97 9.04
CA LEU A 68 1.10 18.74 9.84
C LEU A 68 2.27 18.70 10.83
N TYR A 69 3.45 19.20 10.42
CA TYR A 69 4.63 19.29 11.26
C TYR A 69 4.43 20.25 12.44
N GLU A 70 3.73 21.36 12.21
CA GLU A 70 3.31 22.31 13.24
C GLU A 70 2.24 21.74 14.20
N GLY A 71 1.72 20.55 13.89
CA GLY A 71 0.79 19.83 14.75
C GLY A 71 -0.68 20.03 14.38
N LYS A 72 -0.99 20.76 13.30
CA LYS A 72 -2.36 20.94 12.83
C LYS A 72 -2.93 19.61 12.34
N SER A 73 -4.20 19.40 12.62
CA SER A 73 -4.95 18.27 12.08
C SER A 73 -5.46 18.55 10.66
N LEU A 74 -5.75 17.50 9.87
CA LEU A 74 -6.32 17.68 8.52
C LEU A 74 -7.65 18.45 8.56
N ALA A 75 -8.46 18.25 9.60
CA ALA A 75 -9.69 19.03 9.80
C ALA A 75 -9.43 20.52 10.04
N GLU A 76 -8.38 20.85 10.79
CA GLU A 76 -8.00 22.24 11.05
C GLU A 76 -7.49 22.89 9.76
N ILE A 77 -6.62 22.21 9.02
CA ILE A 77 -6.12 22.68 7.72
C ILE A 77 -7.28 22.90 6.74
N ALA A 78 -8.21 21.94 6.65
CA ALA A 78 -9.39 22.08 5.81
C ALA A 78 -10.23 23.30 6.23
N SER A 79 -10.48 23.46 7.52
CA SER A 79 -11.27 24.59 8.05
C SER A 79 -10.61 25.94 7.76
N GLU A 80 -9.29 26.05 7.93
CA GLU A 80 -8.51 27.26 7.62
C GLU A 80 -8.60 27.64 6.13
N ASN A 81 -8.61 26.65 5.24
CA ASN A 81 -8.67 26.84 3.80
C ASN A 81 -10.11 26.87 3.24
N SER A 82 -11.13 26.93 4.12
CA SER A 82 -12.55 26.87 3.72
C SER A 82 -12.88 25.64 2.85
N ALA A 83 -12.21 24.53 3.12
CA ALA A 83 -12.45 23.21 2.56
C ALA A 83 -13.46 22.43 3.41
N GLU A 84 -14.13 21.45 2.81
CA GLU A 84 -15.11 20.62 3.49
C GLU A 84 -14.41 19.43 4.15
N VAL A 85 -14.36 19.41 5.49
CA VAL A 85 -13.74 18.32 6.25
C VAL A 85 -14.38 16.96 5.91
N GLN A 86 -15.68 16.94 5.60
CA GLN A 86 -16.37 15.71 5.21
C GLN A 86 -15.84 15.15 3.88
N GLN A 87 -15.54 16.00 2.90
CA GLN A 87 -14.92 15.55 1.65
C GLN A 87 -13.54 14.91 1.88
N VAL A 88 -12.75 15.46 2.82
CA VAL A 88 -11.45 14.88 3.19
C VAL A 88 -11.63 13.50 3.83
N ILE A 89 -12.62 13.34 4.71
CA ILE A 89 -12.93 12.05 5.34
C ILE A 89 -13.37 11.03 4.29
N ASP A 90 -14.27 11.42 3.39
CA ASP A 90 -14.81 10.54 2.36
C ASP A 90 -13.71 10.11 1.39
N LEU A 91 -12.86 11.04 0.95
CA LEU A 91 -11.70 10.76 0.10
C LEU A 91 -10.75 9.76 0.76
N GLN A 92 -10.33 10.02 2.00
CA GLN A 92 -9.40 9.16 2.72
C GLN A 92 -10.01 7.77 2.99
N THR A 93 -11.32 7.70 3.19
CA THR A 93 -12.07 6.44 3.34
C THR A 93 -12.06 5.63 2.05
N GLU A 94 -12.28 6.28 0.91
CA GLU A 94 -12.23 5.62 -0.40
C GLU A 94 -10.81 5.12 -0.71
N GLN A 95 -9.79 5.95 -0.51
CA GLN A 95 -8.39 5.60 -0.74
C GLN A 95 -7.96 4.40 0.12
N LEU A 96 -8.27 4.40 1.42
CA LEU A 96 -7.92 3.29 2.30
C LEU A 96 -8.70 2.01 1.93
N THR A 97 -9.96 2.14 1.53
CA THR A 97 -10.76 1.00 1.03
C THR A 97 -10.15 0.40 -0.24
N ARG A 98 -9.71 1.24 -1.19
CA ARG A 98 -9.02 0.81 -2.41
C ARG A 98 -7.73 0.06 -2.11
N GLN A 99 -6.96 0.49 -1.11
CA GLN A 99 -5.76 -0.22 -0.66
C GLN A 99 -6.12 -1.58 -0.04
N LEU A 100 -7.20 -1.67 0.73
CA LEU A 100 -7.71 -2.95 1.23
C LEU A 100 -8.15 -3.88 0.08
N ASP A 101 -8.84 -3.36 -0.93
CA ASP A 101 -9.25 -4.13 -2.11
C ASP A 101 -8.04 -4.69 -2.87
N GLN A 102 -6.99 -3.88 -3.05
CA GLN A 102 -5.74 -4.32 -3.66
C GLN A 102 -5.06 -5.42 -2.84
N ARG A 103 -5.04 -5.30 -1.51
CA ARG A 103 -4.46 -6.31 -0.61
C ARG A 103 -5.27 -7.61 -0.61
N LEU A 104 -6.59 -7.53 -0.74
CA LEU A 104 -7.45 -8.69 -0.87
C LEU A 104 -7.19 -9.39 -2.22
N ALA A 105 -7.13 -8.61 -3.31
CA ALA A 105 -6.86 -9.12 -4.66
C ALA A 105 -5.45 -9.73 -4.79
N SER A 106 -4.44 -9.18 -4.08
CA SER A 106 -3.10 -9.75 -4.03
C SER A 106 -2.99 -10.97 -3.11
N GLY A 107 -4.05 -11.33 -2.37
CA GLY A 107 -4.04 -12.39 -1.37
C GLY A 107 -3.21 -12.07 -0.13
N SER A 108 -2.87 -10.79 0.08
CA SER A 108 -2.12 -10.35 1.27
C SER A 108 -2.98 -10.28 2.54
N ILE A 109 -4.30 -10.28 2.40
CA ILE A 109 -5.29 -10.38 3.49
C ILE A 109 -6.39 -11.37 3.09
N THR A 110 -7.06 -11.97 4.08
CA THR A 110 -8.23 -12.83 3.84
C THR A 110 -9.53 -12.01 3.78
N PRO A 111 -10.64 -12.54 3.22
CA PRO A 111 -11.93 -11.85 3.22
C PRO A 111 -12.43 -11.46 4.62
N GLU A 112 -12.19 -12.31 5.62
CA GLU A 112 -12.58 -12.03 7.01
C GLU A 112 -11.77 -10.86 7.59
N GLN A 113 -10.48 -10.79 7.26
CA GLN A 113 -9.62 -9.66 7.66
C GLN A 113 -10.02 -8.38 6.93
N TYR A 114 -10.38 -8.47 5.64
CA TYR A 114 -10.85 -7.33 4.87
C TYR A 114 -12.09 -6.70 5.50
N GLU A 115 -13.11 -7.49 5.85
CA GLU A 115 -14.33 -6.99 6.47
C GLU A 115 -14.05 -6.37 7.86
N ALA A 116 -13.17 -6.99 8.65
CA ALA A 116 -12.74 -6.43 9.94
C ALA A 116 -12.06 -5.06 9.76
N TYR A 117 -11.08 -4.95 8.85
CA TYR A 117 -10.39 -3.68 8.60
C TYR A 117 -11.33 -2.63 8.01
N LYS A 118 -12.21 -3.02 7.08
CA LYS A 118 -13.17 -2.11 6.44
C LYS A 118 -14.15 -1.51 7.43
N ALA A 119 -14.57 -2.27 8.45
CA ALA A 119 -15.42 -1.76 9.52
C ALA A 119 -14.72 -0.71 10.39
N GLU A 120 -13.40 -0.78 10.53
CA GLU A 120 -12.59 0.16 11.32
C GLU A 120 -12.16 1.40 10.52
N VAL A 121 -12.19 1.37 9.19
CA VAL A 121 -11.76 2.48 8.31
C VAL A 121 -12.37 3.83 8.75
N PRO A 122 -13.69 3.97 8.93
CA PRO A 122 -14.28 5.28 9.26
C PRO A 122 -13.73 5.88 10.56
N ASP A 123 -13.52 5.05 11.58
CA ASP A 123 -12.99 5.48 12.88
C ASP A 123 -11.50 5.83 12.80
N ILE A 124 -10.72 5.05 12.05
CA ILE A 124 -9.30 5.33 11.78
C ILE A 124 -9.15 6.65 11.03
N ILE A 125 -9.97 6.88 10.00
CA ILE A 125 -9.92 8.14 9.24
C ILE A 125 -10.38 9.31 10.12
N ARG A 126 -11.46 9.16 10.88
CA ARG A 126 -11.93 10.22 11.77
C ARG A 126 -10.89 10.59 12.83
N SER A 127 -10.28 9.60 13.49
CA SER A 127 -9.21 9.86 14.47
C SER A 127 -7.98 10.50 13.83
N SER A 128 -7.60 10.10 12.62
CA SER A 128 -6.51 10.72 11.86
C SER A 128 -6.81 12.17 11.44
N VAL A 129 -8.05 12.45 11.00
CA VAL A 129 -8.48 13.77 10.50
C VAL A 129 -8.69 14.77 11.63
N TYR A 130 -9.14 14.33 12.81
CA TYR A 130 -9.40 15.20 13.96
C TYR A 130 -8.35 15.11 15.07
N ARG A 131 -7.38 14.19 14.97
CA ARG A 131 -6.35 13.94 15.98
C ARG A 131 -6.95 13.65 17.37
N LEU A 132 -7.94 12.75 17.41
CA LEU A 132 -8.69 12.35 18.62
C LEU A 132 -7.97 11.27 19.44
#